data_AF-A0A3C2D226-F1
#
_entry.id   AF-A0A3C2D226-F1
#
_cell.length_a   1.000
_cell.length_b   1.000
_cell.length_c   1.000
_cell.angle_alpha   90.00
_cell.angle_beta   90.00
_cell.angle_gamma   90.00
#
_symmetry.space_group_name_H-M   'P 1'
#
loop_
_entity.id
_entity.type
_entity.pdbx_description
1 polymer ?
#
loop_
_entity_poly.entity_id
_entity_poly.type
_entity_poly.pdbx_seq_one_letter_code
_entity_poly.pdbx_strand_id
1 'polypeptide(L)'
;MKRYSSYLLTILRILIGWHFLYEGITKLIAVDWSAKYYLLGSKWIFAGLFHWMASSPQLLKIVDFLNIWGLILIGFSLFIGLFVRWSSVAGAILLFFYFVSYPPILGYTFGVVAEGNYQWVDKNLIEFFVLVVFIALPSEYFFGADRWLKHWKEEKPNAPIPKSVTEEEGDSGKRREFLRDMISVPFLGAFAYGIYKKNKWESFEKKFLTEKTDAVSGATLKSFQFTSLEDLKGTVPKGKIGNFELSRLVMGGNLIGGWSHARDLIYVDKLIKMYHNDERVMATLQLAEKCGINSIISNPQQIRILNKYRHETGGRMQFISDCGAGKNFKEGIEVSIKGGAEALYSHGGVSDSKIFKNDLSFMDELAEGLELIRSYGKPAGIGAHRIETIKACVEHGIKPDFWVKTLHTHDYWSAQVDLERKDVPEPGWRDNIFCAKPQETIDFMSRLEEPWIAFKTLAAGALKPEDGFKYAFDNGADFICVGMYDFQIVEDVNIALDCLAKVNRSRPWRG
;
A
#
# COMPACT_ATOMS: atom_id res chain seq x y z
N MET A 1 7.97 21.31 45.48
CA MET A 1 7.98 21.26 44.00
C MET A 1 9.05 20.32 43.42
N LYS A 2 10.34 20.35 43.85
CA LYS A 2 11.43 19.54 43.24
C LYS A 2 11.21 18.01 43.18
N ARG A 3 10.56 17.39 44.18
CA ARG A 3 10.40 15.92 44.25
C ARG A 3 9.49 15.35 43.16
N TYR A 4 8.30 15.93 42.95
CA TYR A 4 7.35 15.44 41.94
C TYR A 4 7.88 15.61 40.51
N SER A 5 8.57 16.72 40.23
CA SER A 5 9.21 16.95 38.94
C SER A 5 10.26 15.89 38.59
N SER A 6 11.03 15.42 39.58
CA SER A 6 12.07 14.40 39.34
C SER A 6 11.48 13.03 38.97
N TYR A 7 10.37 12.63 39.60
CA TYR A 7 9.66 11.41 39.22
C TYR A 7 9.04 11.51 37.82
N LEU A 8 8.37 12.63 37.51
CA LEU A 8 7.76 12.83 36.19
C LEU A 8 8.80 12.82 35.07
N LEU A 9 9.92 13.52 35.25
CA LEU A 9 11.02 13.54 34.29
C LEU A 9 11.66 12.16 34.12
N THR A 10 11.80 11.41 35.22
CA THR A 10 12.33 10.04 35.15
C THR A 10 11.39 9.09 34.42
N ILE A 11 10.08 9.18 34.68
CA ILE A 11 9.07 8.38 33.97
C ILE A 11 9.07 8.75 32.48
N LEU A 12 9.06 10.04 32.15
CA LEU A 12 9.11 10.49 30.76
C LEU A 12 10.37 9.98 30.03
N ARG A 13 11.53 10.01 30.70
CA ARG A 13 12.78 9.44 30.19
C ARG A 13 12.66 7.94 29.94
N ILE A 14 12.06 7.20 30.86
CA ILE A 14 11.82 5.75 30.70
C ILE A 14 10.87 5.48 29.52
N LEU A 15 9.81 6.27 29.34
CA LEU A 15 8.88 6.11 28.22
C LEU A 15 9.54 6.35 26.86
N ILE A 16 10.38 7.38 26.76
CA ILE A 16 11.17 7.65 25.54
C ILE A 16 12.20 6.53 25.30
N GLY A 17 12.91 6.12 26.36
CA GLY A 17 13.84 5.00 26.29
C GLY A 17 13.16 3.71 25.85
N TRP A 18 11.95 3.44 26.35
CA TRP A 18 11.10 2.32 25.95
C TRP A 18 10.80 2.38 24.46
N HIS A 19 10.34 3.54 23.96
CA HIS A 19 9.98 3.73 22.55
C HIS A 19 11.16 3.45 21.63
N PHE A 20 12.31 4.10 21.85
CA PHE A 20 13.53 3.86 21.08
C PHE A 20 13.99 2.40 21.13
N LEU A 21 14.01 1.81 22.33
CA LEU A 21 14.48 0.43 22.52
C LEU A 21 13.56 -0.57 21.81
N TYR A 22 12.25 -0.36 21.90
CA TYR A 22 11.25 -1.20 21.22
C TYR A 22 11.37 -1.10 19.70
N GLU A 23 11.51 0.11 19.16
CA GLU A 23 11.70 0.36 17.73
C GLU A 23 12.97 -0.29 17.19
N GLY A 24 14.06 -0.22 17.94
CA GLY A 24 15.33 -0.85 17.57
C GLY A 24 15.27 -2.38 17.60
N ILE A 25 14.72 -2.96 18.68
CA ILE A 25 14.58 -4.42 18.81
C ILE A 25 13.64 -4.99 17.74
N THR A 26 12.55 -4.30 17.42
CA THR A 26 11.62 -4.74 16.37
C THR A 26 12.32 -4.81 15.01
N LYS A 27 13.18 -3.84 14.69
CA LYS A 27 13.98 -3.83 13.45
C LYS A 27 15.07 -4.91 13.45
N LEU A 28 15.66 -5.21 14.60
CA LEU A 28 16.65 -6.28 14.74
C LEU A 28 16.05 -7.68 14.54
N ILE A 29 14.80 -7.88 14.95
CA ILE A 29 14.08 -9.16 14.83
C ILE A 29 13.45 -9.34 13.44
N ALA A 30 13.09 -8.25 12.77
CA ALA A 30 12.51 -8.30 11.43
C ALA A 30 13.48 -8.93 10.42
N VAL A 31 12.98 -9.90 9.66
CA VAL A 31 13.72 -10.54 8.57
C VAL A 31 13.87 -9.51 7.45
N ASP A 32 15.10 -9.21 7.06
CA ASP A 32 15.46 -8.30 5.95
C ASP A 32 15.02 -6.83 6.11
N TRP A 33 15.00 -6.29 7.34
CA TRP A 33 14.74 -4.86 7.53
C TRP A 33 15.81 -3.96 6.89
N SER A 34 15.39 -2.92 6.15
CA SER A 34 16.28 -1.88 5.60
C SER A 34 15.62 -0.50 5.56
N ALA A 35 16.44 0.55 5.70
CA ALA A 35 16.05 1.95 5.57
C ALA A 35 15.96 2.42 4.10
N LYS A 36 16.35 1.59 3.13
CA LYS A 36 16.52 1.99 1.71
C LYS A 36 15.32 2.70 1.12
N TYR A 37 14.11 2.14 1.25
CA TYR A 37 12.91 2.71 0.66
C TYR A 37 12.42 3.96 1.38
N TYR A 38 12.61 4.02 2.70
CA TYR A 38 12.40 5.23 3.47
C TYR A 38 13.30 6.36 2.96
N LEU A 39 14.57 6.06 2.68
CA LEU A 39 15.49 7.05 2.14
C LEU A 39 15.17 7.46 0.69
N LEU A 40 14.83 6.50 -0.18
CA LEU A 40 14.45 6.74 -1.59
C LEU A 40 13.12 7.48 -1.76
N GLY A 41 12.26 7.49 -0.76
CA GLY A 41 10.99 8.20 -0.82
C GLY A 41 11.09 9.66 -0.36
N SER A 42 12.23 10.10 0.18
CA SER A 42 12.40 11.48 0.64
C SER A 42 12.40 12.46 -0.54
N LYS A 43 11.56 13.50 -0.49
CA LYS A 43 11.44 14.52 -1.54
C LYS A 43 11.87 15.92 -1.08
N TRP A 44 12.32 16.06 0.15
CA TRP A 44 12.61 17.37 0.76
C TRP A 44 14.03 17.87 0.44
N ILE A 45 14.46 18.94 1.12
CA ILE A 45 15.70 19.68 0.87
C ILE A 45 16.96 18.79 0.84
N PHE A 46 16.97 17.67 1.57
CA PHE A 46 18.08 16.71 1.60
C PHE A 46 17.81 15.41 0.82
N ALA A 47 16.79 15.37 -0.04
CA ALA A 47 16.45 14.19 -0.85
C ALA A 47 17.66 13.62 -1.59
N GLY A 48 18.50 14.46 -2.19
CA GLY A 48 19.71 14.01 -2.89
C GLY A 48 20.69 13.24 -1.98
N LEU A 49 20.86 13.68 -0.74
CA LEU A 49 21.69 13.00 0.26
C LEU A 49 21.08 11.65 0.65
N PHE A 50 19.78 11.61 0.93
CA PHE A 50 19.07 10.37 1.28
C PHE A 50 19.08 9.35 0.13
N HIS A 51 18.83 9.80 -1.10
CA HIS A 51 18.90 8.97 -2.30
C HIS A 51 20.30 8.42 -2.52
N TRP A 52 21.34 9.22 -2.28
CA TRP A 52 22.73 8.76 -2.36
C TRP A 52 23.04 7.68 -1.32
N MET A 53 22.61 7.87 -0.08
CA MET A 53 22.75 6.87 0.99
C MET A 53 22.05 5.55 0.64
N ALA A 54 20.88 5.63 0.01
CA ALA A 54 20.11 4.45 -0.40
C ALA A 54 20.67 3.74 -1.64
N SER A 55 21.34 4.48 -2.54
CA SER A 55 21.83 3.96 -3.81
C SER A 55 23.17 3.25 -3.68
N SER A 56 23.93 3.49 -2.61
CA SER A 56 25.21 2.83 -2.34
C SER A 56 25.00 1.61 -1.42
N PRO A 57 25.25 0.36 -1.88
CA PRO A 57 25.02 -0.83 -1.07
C PRO A 57 25.84 -0.87 0.23
N GLN A 58 27.08 -0.38 0.20
CA GLN A 58 27.96 -0.34 1.36
C GLN A 58 27.49 0.70 2.37
N LEU A 59 27.12 1.90 1.90
CA LEU A 59 26.64 2.97 2.77
C LEU A 59 25.28 2.62 3.40
N LEU A 60 24.40 2.00 2.63
CA LEU A 60 23.10 1.52 3.12
C LEU A 60 23.26 0.53 4.27
N LYS A 61 24.16 -0.46 4.16
CA LYS A 61 24.43 -1.40 5.26
C LYS A 61 24.90 -0.69 6.54
N ILE A 62 25.71 0.36 6.40
CA ILE A 62 26.16 1.17 7.53
C ILE A 62 24.97 1.93 8.12
N VAL A 63 24.11 2.53 7.28
CA VAL A 63 22.91 3.24 7.74
C VAL A 63 21.96 2.30 8.47
N ASP A 64 21.70 1.11 7.92
CA ASP A 64 20.82 0.12 8.55
C ASP A 64 21.38 -0.33 9.91
N PHE A 65 22.68 -0.61 9.97
CA PHE A 65 23.36 -0.95 11.22
C PHE A 65 23.28 0.17 12.26
N LEU A 66 23.62 1.39 11.87
CA LEU A 66 23.59 2.56 12.77
C LEU A 66 22.17 2.87 13.24
N ASN A 67 21.17 2.68 12.39
CA ASN A 67 19.78 2.93 12.73
C ASN A 67 19.26 1.93 13.77
N ILE A 68 19.48 0.64 13.53
CA ILE A 68 19.06 -0.44 14.45
C ILE A 68 19.79 -0.28 15.79
N TRP A 69 21.11 -0.27 15.78
CA TRP A 69 21.90 -0.25 17.01
C TRP A 69 21.87 1.10 17.71
N GLY A 70 21.75 2.20 16.96
CA GLY A 70 21.53 3.53 17.52
C GLY A 70 20.26 3.57 18.35
N LEU A 71 19.13 3.12 17.79
CA LEU A 71 17.86 3.03 18.51
C LEU A 71 17.96 2.18 19.79
N ILE A 72 18.59 0.99 19.69
CA ILE A 72 18.76 0.08 20.83
C ILE A 72 19.62 0.72 21.93
N LEU A 73 20.80 1.23 21.58
CA LEU A 73 21.75 1.76 22.55
C LEU A 73 21.22 3.04 23.20
N ILE A 74 20.66 3.96 22.41
CA ILE A 74 20.03 5.19 22.92
C ILE A 74 18.85 4.84 23.82
N GLY A 75 17.96 3.97 23.35
CA GLY A 75 16.78 3.54 24.09
C GLY A 75 17.15 2.90 25.42
N PHE A 76 18.08 1.95 25.42
CA PHE A 76 18.55 1.28 26.63
C PHE A 76 19.19 2.28 27.62
N SER A 77 20.06 3.15 27.13
CA SER A 77 20.75 4.19 27.93
C SER A 77 19.74 5.11 28.63
N LEU A 78 18.74 5.61 27.90
CA LEU A 78 17.65 6.44 28.44
C LEU A 78 16.75 5.66 29.40
N PHE A 79 16.48 4.39 29.12
CA PHE A 79 15.64 3.53 29.95
C PHE A 79 16.24 3.37 31.35
N ILE A 80 17.51 2.96 31.43
CA ILE A 80 18.19 2.74 32.71
C ILE A 80 18.71 4.04 33.35
N GLY A 81 18.79 5.11 32.58
CA GLY A 81 19.32 6.40 33.04
C GLY A 81 20.83 6.46 33.09
N LEU A 82 21.51 5.84 32.12
CA LEU A 82 22.96 5.88 31.93
C LEU A 82 23.29 6.87 30.81
N PHE A 83 24.34 7.67 30.96
CA PHE A 83 24.80 8.70 30.02
C PHE A 83 23.68 9.54 29.41
N VAL A 84 22.68 9.92 30.22
CA VAL A 84 21.39 10.48 29.75
C VAL A 84 21.62 11.64 28.79
N ARG A 85 22.50 12.58 29.17
CA ARG A 85 22.80 13.77 28.36
C ARG A 85 23.33 13.40 26.97
N TRP A 86 24.28 12.46 26.89
CA TRP A 86 24.88 12.03 25.62
C TRP A 86 23.93 11.18 24.78
N SER A 87 23.18 10.29 25.41
CA SER A 87 22.12 9.53 24.72
C SER A 87 21.01 10.45 24.20
N SER A 88 20.68 11.53 24.91
CA SER A 88 19.70 12.52 24.45
C SER A 88 20.23 13.33 23.27
N VAL A 89 21.52 13.69 23.23
CA VAL A 89 22.15 14.31 22.03
C VAL A 89 22.04 13.37 20.83
N ALA A 90 22.45 12.11 20.99
CA ALA A 90 22.41 11.13 19.91
C ALA A 90 20.98 10.86 19.41
N GLY A 91 20.02 10.73 20.33
CA GLY A 91 18.60 10.54 20.00
C GLY A 91 17.99 11.77 19.32
N ALA A 92 18.33 12.98 19.76
CA ALA A 92 17.88 14.20 19.11
C ALA A 92 18.42 14.31 17.67
N ILE A 93 19.69 13.99 17.45
CA ILE A 93 20.26 13.95 16.10
C ILE A 93 19.50 12.93 15.22
N LEU A 94 19.26 11.73 15.74
CA LEU A 94 18.54 10.68 15.00
C LEU A 94 17.11 11.10 14.62
N LEU A 95 16.34 11.63 15.57
CA LEU A 95 14.97 12.11 15.31
C LEU A 95 14.95 13.30 14.35
N PHE A 96 15.95 14.17 14.41
CA PHE A 96 16.11 15.24 13.45
C PHE A 96 16.29 14.69 12.02
N PHE A 97 17.10 13.65 11.84
CA PHE A 97 17.22 12.99 10.53
C PHE A 97 15.89 12.43 10.03
N TYR A 98 15.09 11.78 10.91
CA TYR A 98 13.77 11.29 10.52
C TYR A 98 12.81 12.43 10.13
N PHE A 99 12.77 13.49 10.94
CA PHE A 99 11.93 14.66 10.69
C PHE A 99 12.31 15.34 9.36
N VAL A 100 13.60 15.50 9.09
CA VAL A 100 14.09 16.13 7.86
C VAL A 100 13.88 15.24 6.62
N SER A 101 13.86 13.91 6.80
CA SER A 101 13.57 12.97 5.71
C SER A 101 12.13 13.10 5.22
N TYR A 102 11.17 13.28 6.14
CA TYR A 102 9.74 13.41 5.87
C TYR A 102 9.09 14.46 6.78
N PRO A 103 9.29 15.76 6.51
CA PRO A 103 8.67 16.79 7.33
C PRO A 103 7.15 16.77 7.13
N PRO A 104 6.34 17.01 8.19
CA PRO A 104 4.88 17.04 8.14
C PRO A 104 4.36 18.31 7.44
N ILE A 105 4.76 18.48 6.18
CA ILE A 105 4.41 19.56 5.27
C ILE A 105 3.72 18.89 4.08
N LEU A 106 2.60 19.47 3.64
CA LEU A 106 1.85 19.03 2.47
C LEU A 106 2.78 18.82 1.28
N GLY A 107 2.76 17.62 0.70
CA GLY A 107 3.57 17.26 -0.46
C GLY A 107 4.88 16.52 -0.17
N TYR A 108 5.30 16.42 1.10
CA TYR A 108 6.62 15.84 1.46
C TYR A 108 6.56 14.63 2.39
N THR A 109 5.36 14.20 2.78
CA THR A 109 5.09 12.96 3.53
C THR A 109 4.73 11.77 2.64
N PHE A 110 4.75 11.94 1.31
CA PHE A 110 4.34 10.89 0.36
C PHE A 110 5.21 9.64 0.44
N GLY A 111 4.57 8.46 0.56
CA GLY A 111 5.24 7.16 0.56
C GLY A 111 5.57 6.60 1.95
N VAL A 112 5.21 7.28 3.03
CA VAL A 112 5.33 6.78 4.42
C VAL A 112 3.94 6.56 5.01
N VAL A 113 3.74 5.41 5.65
CA VAL A 113 2.53 5.13 6.42
C VAL A 113 2.54 6.04 7.65
N ALA A 114 1.82 7.15 7.60
CA ALA A 114 1.64 8.03 8.74
C ALA A 114 0.51 7.51 9.63
N GLU A 115 0.75 7.42 10.94
CA GLU A 115 -0.25 7.01 11.94
C GLU A 115 -1.30 8.11 12.22
N GLY A 116 -1.17 9.30 11.61
CA GLY A 116 -2.10 10.42 11.77
C GLY A 116 -1.84 11.59 10.82
N ASN A 117 -2.75 12.56 10.84
CA ASN A 117 -2.68 13.78 10.04
C ASN A 117 -1.94 14.90 10.80
N TYR A 118 -0.63 14.99 10.61
CA TYR A 118 0.21 16.01 11.24
C TYR A 118 0.37 17.24 10.35
N GLN A 119 0.29 18.44 10.94
CA GLN A 119 0.64 19.69 10.27
C GLN A 119 1.75 20.36 11.08
N TRP A 120 2.94 20.53 10.49
CA TRP A 120 4.14 21.14 11.08
C TRP A 120 4.81 20.39 12.23
N VAL A 121 4.03 19.74 13.11
CA VAL A 121 4.52 19.06 14.31
C VAL A 121 4.08 17.60 14.30
N ASP A 122 5.04 16.69 14.17
CA ASP A 122 4.83 15.25 14.28
C ASP A 122 5.40 14.71 15.62
N LYS A 123 5.21 13.41 15.86
CA LYS A 123 5.71 12.75 17.07
C LYS A 123 7.24 12.84 17.22
N ASN A 124 7.97 12.76 16.10
CA ASN A 124 9.43 12.84 16.11
C ASN A 124 9.90 14.21 16.58
N LEU A 125 9.26 15.30 16.13
CA LEU A 125 9.58 16.66 16.55
C LEU A 125 9.28 16.90 18.03
N ILE A 126 8.16 16.36 18.54
CA ILE A 126 7.83 16.45 19.97
C ILE A 126 8.89 15.73 20.81
N GLU A 127 9.22 14.49 20.46
CA GLU A 127 10.20 13.69 21.19
C GLU A 127 11.61 14.29 21.09
N PHE A 128 11.97 14.88 19.94
CA PHE A 128 13.19 15.67 19.76
C PHE A 128 13.31 16.79 20.79
N PHE A 129 12.27 17.61 20.96
CA PHE A 129 12.32 18.70 21.93
C PHE A 129 12.36 18.21 23.38
N VAL A 130 11.74 17.07 23.69
CA VAL A 130 11.88 16.46 25.03
C VAL A 130 13.33 16.02 25.27
N LEU A 131 14.00 15.43 24.28
CA LEU A 131 15.42 15.09 24.40
C LEU A 131 16.28 16.35 24.56
N VAL A 132 15.97 17.45 23.86
CA VAL A 132 16.65 18.74 24.07
C VAL A 132 16.50 19.24 25.51
N VAL A 133 15.33 19.07 26.12
CA VAL A 133 15.13 19.38 27.54
C VAL A 133 16.03 18.50 28.42
N PHE A 134 16.15 17.20 28.14
CA PHE A 134 17.05 16.32 28.89
C PHE A 134 18.54 16.68 28.73
N ILE A 135 18.94 17.23 27.58
CA ILE A 135 20.29 17.75 27.38
C ILE A 135 20.56 18.94 28.32
N ALA A 136 19.58 19.84 28.48
CA ALA A 136 19.75 21.05 29.29
C ALA A 136 19.70 20.78 30.80
N LEU A 137 18.95 19.76 31.24
CA LEU A 137 18.75 19.48 32.66
C LEU A 137 19.96 18.77 33.31
N PRO A 138 20.31 19.12 34.56
CA PRO A 138 21.30 18.39 35.33
C PRO A 138 20.86 16.95 35.63
N SER A 139 21.81 16.03 35.76
CA SER A 139 21.55 14.61 36.07
C SER A 139 20.81 14.40 37.40
N GLU A 140 20.86 15.37 38.31
CA GLU A 140 20.20 15.34 39.63
C GLU A 140 18.67 15.36 39.55
N TYR A 141 18.11 15.80 38.43
CA TYR A 141 16.66 15.79 38.19
C TYR A 141 16.12 14.42 37.76
N PHE A 142 17.01 13.45 37.54
CA PHE A 142 16.66 12.12 37.08
C PHE A 142 17.14 11.07 38.09
N PHE A 143 16.30 10.08 38.36
CA PHE A 143 16.75 8.87 39.05
C PHE A 143 17.30 7.87 38.02
N GLY A 144 18.41 7.20 38.32
CA GLY A 144 19.00 6.24 37.39
C GLY A 144 20.50 6.01 37.59
N ALA A 145 21.09 5.23 36.69
CA ALA A 145 22.47 4.80 36.76
C ALA A 145 23.49 5.96 36.84
N ASP A 146 23.26 7.08 36.15
CA ASP A 146 24.14 8.26 36.18
C ASP A 146 24.25 8.86 37.58
N ARG A 147 23.11 8.96 38.28
CA ARG A 147 23.07 9.46 39.64
C ARG A 147 23.81 8.51 40.57
N TRP A 148 23.56 7.21 40.45
CA TRP A 148 24.24 6.19 41.24
C TRP A 148 25.76 6.20 41.03
N LEU A 149 26.23 6.27 39.77
CA LEU A 149 27.65 6.35 39.42
C LEU A 149 28.34 7.60 40.00
N LYS A 150 27.63 8.74 40.04
CA LYS A 150 28.12 9.97 40.66
C LYS A 150 28.32 9.78 42.17
N HIS A 151 27.31 9.27 42.88
CA HIS A 151 27.41 9.00 44.33
C HIS A 151 28.51 7.99 44.65
N TRP A 152 28.64 6.93 43.84
CA TRP A 152 29.67 5.92 44.03
C TRP A 152 31.09 6.47 43.84
N LYS A 153 31.29 7.38 42.88
CA LYS A 153 32.58 8.08 42.69
C LYS A 153 32.90 9.06 43.82
N GLU A 154 31.89 9.70 44.39
CA GLU A 154 32.04 10.63 45.52
C GLU A 154 32.27 9.91 46.86
N GLU A 155 31.89 8.63 46.99
CA GLU A 155 31.96 7.84 48.23
C GLU A 155 33.33 7.19 48.58
N LYS A 156 34.44 7.40 47.84
CA LYS A 156 35.80 6.91 48.25
C LYS A 156 36.96 7.81 47.82
N PRO A 157 38.06 7.97 48.62
CA PRO A 157 38.18 7.92 50.08
C PRO A 157 39.07 9.05 50.64
N ASN A 158 38.53 10.01 51.42
CA ASN A 158 39.31 10.86 52.32
C ASN A 158 38.39 11.42 53.41
N ALA A 159 38.02 10.58 54.38
CA ALA A 159 37.40 11.05 55.60
C ALA A 159 37.99 10.26 56.78
N PRO A 160 38.64 10.93 57.76
CA PRO A 160 39.12 10.27 58.96
C PRO A 160 37.97 9.73 59.82
N ILE A 161 38.29 8.69 60.59
CA ILE A 161 37.43 7.82 61.42
C ILE A 161 36.44 8.61 62.30
N PRO A 162 35.17 8.15 62.47
CA PRO A 162 34.05 9.00 62.91
C PRO A 162 33.95 9.16 64.43
N LYS A 163 33.42 10.31 64.88
CA LYS A 163 32.76 10.45 66.18
C LYS A 163 31.32 9.96 66.05
N SER A 164 30.91 9.12 66.99
CA SER A 164 29.62 8.45 67.14
C SER A 164 28.41 9.29 66.70
N VAL A 165 27.82 8.92 65.57
CA VAL A 165 26.43 9.25 65.22
C VAL A 165 25.73 7.90 65.05
N THR A 166 24.60 7.75 65.73
CA THR A 166 23.68 6.61 65.70
C THR A 166 23.55 6.02 64.29
N GLU A 167 24.05 4.80 64.11
CA GLU A 167 24.18 4.12 62.82
C GLU A 167 22.85 3.73 62.15
N GLU A 168 21.71 3.87 62.85
CA GLU A 168 20.40 3.44 62.36
C GLU A 168 19.74 4.40 61.34
N GLU A 169 20.05 5.70 61.37
CA GLU A 169 19.43 6.67 60.44
C GLU A 169 20.12 6.73 59.06
N GLY A 170 21.43 6.47 58.99
CA GLY A 170 22.22 6.57 57.76
C GLY A 170 21.96 5.47 56.72
N ASP A 171 21.75 4.23 57.17
CA ASP A 171 21.55 3.08 56.27
C ASP A 171 20.16 3.08 55.60
N SER A 172 19.13 3.53 56.32
CA SER A 172 17.76 3.62 55.79
C SER A 172 17.62 4.64 54.65
N GLY A 173 18.37 5.75 54.72
CA GLY A 173 18.44 6.79 53.70
C GLY A 173 19.12 6.31 52.41
N LYS A 174 20.29 5.67 52.55
CA LYS A 174 21.05 5.12 51.41
C LYS A 174 20.29 4.04 50.65
N ARG A 175 19.66 3.11 51.38
CA ARG A 175 18.79 2.08 50.77
C ARG A 175 17.62 2.70 50.00
N ARG A 176 17.00 3.74 50.56
CA ARG A 176 15.88 4.44 49.91
C ARG A 176 16.30 5.19 48.65
N GLU A 177 17.49 5.78 48.63
CA GLU A 177 18.04 6.43 47.44
C GLU A 177 18.43 5.43 46.36
N PHE A 178 19.07 4.33 46.74
CA PHE A 178 19.37 3.22 45.84
C PHE A 178 18.11 2.65 45.17
N LEU A 179 17.04 2.41 45.95
CA LEU A 179 15.76 1.94 45.41
C LEU A 179 15.13 2.93 44.43
N ARG A 180 15.32 4.24 44.63
CA ARG A 180 14.85 5.26 43.68
C ARG A 180 15.65 5.24 42.39
N ASP A 181 16.97 5.04 42.45
CA ASP A 181 17.80 4.94 41.25
C ASP A 181 17.55 3.65 40.45
N MET A 182 16.99 2.61 41.09
CA MET A 182 16.52 1.38 40.44
C MET A 182 15.07 1.44 39.95
N ILE A 183 14.45 2.63 39.87
CA ILE A 183 13.04 2.78 39.45
C ILE A 183 12.75 2.18 38.06
N SER A 184 13.76 2.05 37.19
CA SER A 184 13.64 1.45 35.87
C SER A 184 13.50 -0.09 35.87
N VAL A 185 13.89 -0.79 36.95
CA VAL A 185 13.94 -2.27 36.99
C VAL A 185 12.55 -2.91 36.78
N PRO A 186 11.47 -2.49 37.46
CA PRO A 186 10.14 -3.06 37.21
C PRO A 186 9.67 -2.82 35.77
N PHE A 187 9.96 -1.65 35.21
CA PHE A 187 9.64 -1.34 33.81
C PHE A 187 10.45 -2.20 32.84
N LEU A 188 11.72 -2.49 33.15
CA LEU A 188 12.55 -3.36 32.31
C LEU A 188 12.03 -4.81 32.32
N GLY A 189 11.55 -5.28 33.47
CA GLY A 189 10.83 -6.56 33.57
C GLY A 189 9.54 -6.57 32.74
N ALA A 190 8.73 -5.50 32.82
CA ALA A 190 7.53 -5.35 31.99
C ALA A 190 7.87 -5.27 30.49
N PHE A 191 8.95 -4.60 30.12
CA PHE A 191 9.45 -4.50 28.74
C PHE A 191 9.85 -5.86 28.20
N ALA A 192 10.72 -6.57 28.93
CA ALA A 192 11.17 -7.91 28.56
C ALA A 192 9.98 -8.89 28.47
N TYR A 193 9.03 -8.81 29.40
CA TYR A 193 7.80 -9.60 29.35
C TYR A 193 6.93 -9.25 28.13
N GLY A 194 6.80 -7.95 27.78
CA GLY A 194 6.06 -7.50 26.60
C GLY A 194 6.66 -8.02 25.29
N ILE A 195 7.98 -7.89 25.13
CA ILE A 195 8.72 -8.44 23.99
C ILE A 195 8.61 -9.97 23.96
N TYR A 196 8.83 -10.64 25.10
CA TYR A 196 8.72 -12.10 25.21
C TYR A 196 7.33 -12.60 24.86
N LYS A 197 6.28 -11.94 25.37
CA LYS A 197 4.88 -12.30 25.09
C LYS A 197 4.56 -12.06 23.61
N LYS A 198 5.01 -10.96 23.00
CA LYS A 198 4.86 -10.70 21.56
C LYS A 198 5.57 -11.75 20.71
N ASN A 199 6.84 -12.05 21.01
CA ASN A 199 7.63 -13.05 20.28
C ASN A 199 7.12 -14.48 20.52
N LYS A 200 6.54 -14.77 21.69
CA LYS A 200 5.81 -16.03 21.95
C LYS A 200 4.47 -16.09 21.24
N TRP A 201 3.78 -14.96 21.09
CA TRP A 201 2.58 -14.85 20.29
C TRP A 201 2.89 -15.16 18.82
N GLU A 202 4.04 -14.69 18.31
CA GLU A 202 4.57 -15.08 17.00
C GLU A 202 5.06 -16.55 16.93
N SER A 203 5.30 -17.21 18.07
CA SER A 203 5.86 -18.57 18.11
C SER A 203 4.82 -19.69 18.20
N PHE A 204 3.56 -19.42 18.55
CA PHE A 204 2.54 -20.47 18.55
C PHE A 204 2.11 -20.76 17.11
N GLU A 205 1.76 -19.73 16.33
CA GLU A 205 1.46 -19.88 14.89
C GLU A 205 2.67 -20.40 14.10
N LYS A 206 3.89 -19.86 14.30
CA LYS A 206 5.08 -20.28 13.54
C LYS A 206 5.50 -21.74 13.80
N LYS A 207 5.21 -22.27 14.99
CA LYS A 207 5.49 -23.67 15.36
C LYS A 207 4.45 -24.64 14.78
N PHE A 208 3.17 -24.24 14.71
CA PHE A 208 2.12 -24.99 14.01
C PHE A 208 2.12 -24.82 12.48
N LEU A 209 2.85 -23.82 11.95
CA LEU A 209 3.07 -23.61 10.51
C LEU A 209 4.19 -24.51 9.93
N THR A 210 5.07 -25.07 10.77
CA THR A 210 6.18 -25.93 10.35
C THR A 210 5.95 -27.42 10.63
N GLU A 211 5.11 -27.75 11.62
CA GLU A 211 4.68 -29.12 11.85
C GLU A 211 3.38 -29.41 11.07
N LYS A 212 3.35 -30.58 10.40
CA LYS A 212 2.21 -31.07 9.64
C LYS A 212 0.91 -30.94 10.43
N THR A 213 -0.01 -30.13 9.89
CA THR A 213 -1.47 -30.24 9.95
C THR A 213 -2.07 -30.88 11.20
N ASP A 214 -2.78 -30.07 11.98
CA ASP A 214 -4.09 -30.51 12.46
C ASP A 214 -5.15 -29.58 11.90
N ALA A 215 -6.06 -30.16 11.11
CA ALA A 215 -7.14 -29.47 10.47
C ALA A 215 -8.19 -29.17 11.53
N VAL A 216 -8.24 -27.93 12.02
CA VAL A 216 -9.39 -27.17 12.56
C VAL A 216 -8.78 -26.08 13.43
N SER A 217 -8.47 -24.90 12.86
CA SER A 217 -8.51 -23.59 13.53
C SER A 217 -7.98 -22.49 12.59
N GLY A 218 -8.86 -21.55 12.24
CA GLY A 218 -8.52 -20.16 11.89
C GLY A 218 -7.84 -19.92 10.54
N ALA A 219 -8.54 -19.23 9.64
CA ALA A 219 -7.97 -18.67 8.42
C ALA A 219 -7.01 -17.51 8.74
N THR A 220 -5.82 -17.81 9.26
CA THR A 220 -4.68 -16.88 9.20
C THR A 220 -4.02 -17.07 7.85
N LEU A 221 -4.21 -16.08 6.96
CA LEU A 221 -3.52 -15.99 5.67
C LEU A 221 -2.03 -16.27 5.89
N LYS A 222 -1.51 -17.27 5.18
CA LYS A 222 -0.09 -17.58 5.07
C LYS A 222 0.65 -16.25 4.87
N SER A 223 1.56 -15.91 5.79
CA SER A 223 2.56 -14.84 5.69
C SER A 223 2.30 -13.82 4.57
N PHE A 224 1.68 -12.67 4.89
CA PHE A 224 1.76 -11.50 4.01
C PHE A 224 3.23 -11.05 3.93
N GLN A 225 4.01 -11.69 3.06
CA GLN A 225 5.19 -11.07 2.51
C GLN A 225 4.67 -10.04 1.50
N PHE A 226 4.70 -8.77 1.88
CA PHE A 226 4.44 -7.70 0.93
C PHE A 226 5.56 -7.76 -0.11
N THR A 227 5.24 -8.24 -1.31
CA THR A 227 6.16 -8.23 -2.45
C THR A 227 6.60 -6.79 -2.66
N SER A 228 7.88 -6.54 -2.44
CA SER A 228 8.47 -5.21 -2.51
C SER A 228 8.89 -4.90 -3.95
N LEU A 229 9.19 -3.64 -4.25
CA LEU A 229 9.74 -3.27 -5.57
C LEU A 229 11.07 -3.98 -5.88
N GLU A 230 11.78 -4.54 -4.90
CA GLU A 230 12.99 -5.34 -5.08
C GLU A 230 12.70 -6.72 -5.68
N ASP A 231 11.49 -7.24 -5.46
CA ASP A 231 11.05 -8.53 -5.97
C ASP A 231 10.52 -8.45 -7.40
N LEU A 232 10.50 -7.24 -8.00
CA LEU A 232 10.02 -7.01 -9.35
C LEU A 232 10.97 -7.65 -10.37
N LYS A 233 10.47 -8.64 -11.11
CA LYS A 233 11.23 -9.38 -12.15
C LYS A 233 11.52 -8.54 -13.40
N GLY A 234 10.71 -7.50 -13.65
CA GLY A 234 10.83 -6.63 -14.81
C GLY A 234 9.63 -5.67 -14.92
N THR A 235 9.61 -4.86 -15.98
CA THR A 235 8.49 -3.96 -16.27
C THR A 235 7.51 -4.59 -17.26
N VAL A 236 6.21 -4.35 -17.08
CA VAL A 236 5.17 -4.88 -17.99
C VAL A 236 5.42 -4.45 -19.45
N PRO A 237 5.43 -5.40 -20.42
CA PRO A 237 5.50 -5.07 -21.84
C PRO A 237 4.33 -4.20 -22.28
N LYS A 238 4.57 -3.37 -23.29
CA LYS A 238 3.55 -2.46 -23.83
C LYS A 238 3.11 -2.88 -25.23
N GLY A 239 1.90 -2.45 -25.57
CA GLY A 239 1.31 -2.50 -26.89
C GLY A 239 0.72 -1.14 -27.26
N LYS A 240 -0.01 -1.07 -28.36
CA LYS A 240 -0.63 0.14 -28.90
C LYS A 240 -2.05 -0.11 -29.39
N ILE A 241 -2.93 0.85 -29.13
CA ILE A 241 -4.22 0.99 -29.81
C ILE A 241 -4.10 2.25 -30.67
N GLY A 242 -3.92 2.09 -31.98
CA GLY A 242 -3.52 3.18 -32.85
C GLY A 242 -2.20 3.82 -32.39
N ASN A 243 -2.23 5.11 -32.05
CA ASN A 243 -1.05 5.83 -31.53
C ASN A 243 -0.94 5.81 -30.00
N PHE A 244 -1.94 5.26 -29.29
CA PHE A 244 -1.98 5.21 -27.83
C PHE A 244 -1.23 3.99 -27.32
N GLU A 245 -0.08 4.19 -26.68
CA GLU A 245 0.71 3.13 -26.05
C GLU A 245 0.19 2.80 -24.64
N LEU A 246 -0.06 1.53 -24.37
CA LEU A 246 -0.53 1.04 -23.07
C LEU A 246 0.14 -0.28 -22.67
N SER A 247 0.31 -0.49 -21.37
CA SER A 247 0.85 -1.72 -20.78
C SER A 247 -0.11 -2.89 -20.98
N ARG A 248 0.41 -4.10 -21.28
CA ARG A 248 -0.40 -5.33 -21.43
C ARG A 248 -1.19 -5.71 -20.18
N LEU A 249 -0.74 -5.23 -19.02
CA LEU A 249 -1.50 -5.20 -17.76
C LEU A 249 -1.91 -3.75 -17.49
N VAL A 250 -3.22 -3.49 -17.53
CA VAL A 250 -3.87 -2.21 -17.27
C VAL A 250 -4.48 -2.25 -15.88
N MET A 251 -4.32 -1.18 -15.11
CA MET A 251 -4.91 -1.08 -13.78
C MET A 251 -6.43 -0.90 -13.87
N GLY A 252 -7.19 -1.64 -13.06
CA GLY A 252 -8.64 -1.49 -12.95
C GLY A 252 -9.04 -0.58 -11.78
N GLY A 253 -9.82 0.46 -12.06
CA GLY A 253 -10.23 1.46 -11.08
C GLY A 253 -11.43 1.09 -10.21
N ASN A 254 -12.10 -0.06 -10.43
CA ASN A 254 -13.33 -0.37 -9.69
C ASN A 254 -13.16 -0.39 -8.17
N LEU A 255 -12.04 -0.93 -7.69
CA LEU A 255 -11.74 -0.97 -6.25
C LEU A 255 -11.55 0.44 -5.67
N ILE A 256 -10.94 1.36 -6.41
CA ILE A 256 -10.81 2.78 -5.99
C ILE A 256 -12.21 3.41 -5.81
N GLY A 257 -13.19 3.02 -6.63
CA GLY A 257 -14.57 3.51 -6.55
C GLY A 257 -15.40 2.83 -5.46
N GLY A 258 -14.86 1.77 -4.87
CA GLY A 258 -15.57 0.95 -3.89
C GLY A 258 -16.63 0.04 -4.50
N TRP A 259 -16.50 -0.32 -5.78
CA TRP A 259 -17.35 -1.32 -6.43
C TRP A 259 -16.68 -2.70 -6.31
N SER A 260 -16.89 -3.38 -5.19
CA SER A 260 -16.17 -4.61 -4.83
C SER A 260 -16.58 -5.83 -5.63
N HIS A 261 -17.83 -5.85 -6.07
CA HIS A 261 -18.50 -7.04 -6.57
C HIS A 261 -18.44 -8.25 -5.62
N ALA A 262 -18.68 -7.99 -4.33
CA ALA A 262 -18.48 -8.98 -3.26
C ALA A 262 -19.65 -9.95 -3.06
N ARG A 263 -20.43 -10.23 -4.11
CA ARG A 263 -21.57 -11.16 -4.06
C ARG A 263 -22.59 -10.73 -2.99
N ASP A 264 -22.68 -11.46 -1.89
CA ASP A 264 -23.60 -11.27 -0.77
C ASP A 264 -22.99 -10.55 0.44
N LEU A 265 -21.70 -10.18 0.38
CA LEU A 265 -21.01 -9.50 1.48
C LEU A 265 -21.30 -7.99 1.50
N ILE A 266 -22.37 -7.62 2.18
CA ILE A 266 -22.92 -6.24 2.23
C ILE A 266 -21.98 -5.15 2.78
N TYR A 267 -20.89 -5.51 3.46
CA TYR A 267 -19.97 -4.54 4.08
C TYR A 267 -18.71 -4.26 3.25
N VAL A 268 -18.44 -5.05 2.20
CA VAL A 268 -17.14 -5.00 1.51
C VAL A 268 -16.97 -3.69 0.75
N ASP A 269 -18.00 -3.18 0.08
CA ASP A 269 -17.92 -1.86 -0.58
C ASP A 269 -17.51 -0.75 0.40
N LYS A 270 -18.07 -0.76 1.61
CA LYS A 270 -17.71 0.21 2.67
C LYS A 270 -16.27 0.01 3.13
N LEU A 271 -15.84 -1.24 3.32
CA LEU A 271 -14.46 -1.56 3.70
C LEU A 271 -13.47 -1.05 2.64
N ILE A 272 -13.75 -1.29 1.36
CA ILE A 272 -12.90 -0.87 0.25
C ILE A 272 -12.83 0.66 0.16
N LYS A 273 -13.95 1.37 0.35
CA LYS A 273 -13.96 2.84 0.37
C LYS A 273 -13.16 3.41 1.54
N MET A 274 -13.24 2.80 2.71
CA MET A 274 -12.44 3.22 3.87
C MET A 274 -10.95 2.94 3.69
N TYR A 275 -10.61 1.89 2.94
CA TYR A 275 -9.23 1.56 2.61
C TYR A 275 -8.63 2.56 1.59
N HIS A 276 -9.38 2.92 0.53
CA HIS A 276 -8.92 3.81 -0.55
C HIS A 276 -9.12 5.30 -0.24
N ASN A 277 -8.32 5.84 0.68
CA ASN A 277 -8.18 7.29 0.81
C ASN A 277 -7.26 7.87 -0.30
N ASP A 278 -7.31 9.19 -0.48
CA ASP A 278 -6.54 9.89 -1.54
C ASP A 278 -5.05 9.55 -1.53
N GLU A 279 -4.41 9.57 -0.35
CA GLU A 279 -2.97 9.30 -0.22
C GLU A 279 -2.64 7.87 -0.64
N ARG A 280 -3.44 6.90 -0.21
CA ARG A 280 -3.26 5.50 -0.57
C ARG A 280 -3.48 5.29 -2.06
N VAL A 281 -4.55 5.83 -2.64
CA VAL A 281 -4.81 5.72 -4.08
C VAL A 281 -3.63 6.29 -4.88
N MET A 282 -3.13 7.47 -4.51
CA MET A 282 -1.97 8.07 -5.18
C MET A 282 -0.70 7.22 -5.03
N ALA A 283 -0.46 6.62 -3.85
CA ALA A 283 0.64 5.71 -3.64
C ALA A 283 0.51 4.43 -4.48
N THR A 284 -0.70 3.86 -4.59
CA THR A 284 -1.01 2.71 -5.47
C THR A 284 -0.73 3.05 -6.93
N LEU A 285 -1.18 4.21 -7.42
CA LEU A 285 -0.91 4.66 -8.79
C LEU A 285 0.60 4.82 -9.04
N GLN A 286 1.33 5.40 -8.10
CA GLN A 286 2.78 5.55 -8.22
C GLN A 286 3.52 4.21 -8.22
N LEU A 287 3.07 3.26 -7.41
CA LEU A 287 3.61 1.90 -7.40
C LEU A 287 3.35 1.20 -8.74
N ALA A 288 2.13 1.31 -9.28
CA ALA A 288 1.78 0.78 -10.60
C ALA A 288 2.71 1.34 -11.70
N GLU A 289 2.94 2.66 -11.71
CA GLU A 289 3.86 3.29 -12.68
C GLU A 289 5.29 2.77 -12.55
N LYS A 290 5.79 2.58 -11.33
CA LYS A 290 7.13 2.02 -11.09
C LYS A 290 7.27 0.58 -11.59
N CYS A 291 6.18 -0.19 -11.58
CA CYS A 291 6.14 -1.54 -12.12
C CYS A 291 5.93 -1.59 -13.65
N GLY A 292 5.81 -0.43 -14.31
CA GLY A 292 5.64 -0.31 -15.76
C GLY A 292 4.19 -0.31 -16.24
N ILE A 293 3.21 -0.29 -15.33
CA ILE A 293 1.80 -0.06 -15.69
C ILE A 293 1.63 1.44 -15.98
N ASN A 294 1.22 1.79 -17.20
CA ASN A 294 1.11 3.21 -17.60
C ASN A 294 -0.33 3.70 -17.75
N SER A 295 -1.32 2.81 -17.60
CA SER A 295 -2.73 3.15 -17.82
C SER A 295 -3.66 2.53 -16.78
N ILE A 296 -4.74 3.24 -16.51
CA ILE A 296 -5.85 2.82 -15.66
C ILE A 296 -7.17 2.96 -16.42
N ILE A 297 -8.00 1.92 -16.37
CA ILE A 297 -9.40 1.96 -16.81
C ILE A 297 -10.27 2.29 -15.62
N SER A 298 -11.09 3.34 -15.72
CA SER A 298 -12.03 3.67 -14.66
C SER A 298 -13.20 4.55 -15.10
N ASN A 299 -14.10 4.78 -14.15
CA ASN A 299 -15.26 5.65 -14.31
C ASN A 299 -14.88 7.15 -14.16
N PRO A 300 -15.51 8.06 -14.91
CA PRO A 300 -15.28 9.51 -14.80
C PRO A 300 -15.36 10.09 -13.38
N GLN A 301 -16.08 9.44 -12.46
CA GLN A 301 -16.12 9.83 -11.04
C GLN A 301 -14.72 9.88 -10.38
N GLN A 302 -13.72 9.19 -10.94
CA GLN A 302 -12.35 9.16 -10.43
C GLN A 302 -11.41 10.19 -11.07
N ILE A 303 -11.89 11.01 -12.01
CA ILE A 303 -11.09 12.07 -12.66
C ILE A 303 -10.42 12.98 -11.60
N ARG A 304 -11.13 13.31 -10.51
CA ARG A 304 -10.60 14.14 -9.42
C ARG A 304 -9.30 13.58 -8.85
N ILE A 305 -9.27 12.29 -8.50
CA ILE A 305 -8.10 11.70 -7.84
C ILE A 305 -6.95 11.45 -8.82
N LEU A 306 -7.25 11.12 -10.08
CA LEU A 306 -6.24 10.98 -11.13
C LEU A 306 -5.57 12.32 -11.45
N ASN A 307 -6.34 13.41 -11.56
CA ASN A 307 -5.78 14.74 -11.79
C ASN A 307 -5.04 15.28 -10.57
N LYS A 308 -5.52 14.98 -9.35
CA LYS A 308 -4.77 15.26 -8.12
C LYS A 308 -3.42 14.54 -8.11
N TYR A 309 -3.39 13.25 -8.45
CA TYR A 309 -2.16 12.47 -8.57
C TYR A 309 -1.17 13.09 -9.55
N ARG A 310 -1.61 13.38 -10.79
CA ARG A 310 -0.78 14.00 -11.84
C ARG A 310 -0.21 15.34 -11.38
N HIS A 311 -1.04 16.20 -10.76
CA HIS A 311 -0.64 17.53 -10.30
C HIS A 311 0.32 17.49 -9.10
N GLU A 312 0.05 16.68 -8.09
CA GLU A 312 0.82 16.67 -6.84
C GLU A 312 2.12 15.86 -6.93
N THR A 313 2.20 14.88 -7.84
CA THR A 313 3.34 13.96 -7.90
C THR A 313 4.14 14.06 -9.20
N GLY A 314 3.61 14.70 -10.24
CA GLY A 314 4.16 14.65 -11.60
C GLY A 314 3.99 13.28 -12.28
N GLY A 315 3.16 12.38 -11.71
CA GLY A 315 2.84 11.09 -12.28
C GLY A 315 2.16 11.20 -13.65
N ARG A 316 2.29 10.16 -14.46
CA ARG A 316 1.89 10.16 -15.87
C ARG A 316 0.86 9.08 -16.21
N MET A 317 0.24 8.48 -15.18
CA MET A 317 -0.78 7.45 -15.35
C MET A 317 -1.86 7.94 -16.33
N GLN A 318 -2.04 7.19 -17.41
CA GLN A 318 -2.99 7.49 -18.48
C GLN A 318 -4.38 6.96 -18.10
N PHE A 319 -5.41 7.74 -18.35
CA PHE A 319 -6.79 7.45 -18.01
C PHE A 319 -7.55 6.97 -19.25
N ILE A 320 -8.04 5.73 -19.17
CA ILE A 320 -8.97 5.15 -20.14
C ILE A 320 -10.37 5.20 -19.51
N SER A 321 -11.25 6.03 -20.08
CA SER A 321 -12.56 6.28 -19.51
C SER A 321 -13.62 5.34 -20.06
N ASP A 322 -14.45 4.78 -19.17
CA ASP A 322 -15.64 4.00 -19.53
C ASP A 322 -16.85 4.87 -19.93
N CYS A 323 -16.71 6.20 -19.89
CA CYS A 323 -17.76 7.18 -20.19
C CYS A 323 -19.07 6.97 -19.41
N GLY A 324 -19.03 6.28 -18.27
CA GLY A 324 -20.20 5.95 -17.44
C GLY A 324 -20.70 7.10 -16.58
N ALA A 325 -20.62 8.34 -17.06
CA ALA A 325 -21.12 9.54 -16.39
C ALA A 325 -22.04 10.35 -17.33
N GLY A 326 -22.85 11.24 -16.76
CA GLY A 326 -23.85 11.97 -17.52
C GLY A 326 -25.09 11.13 -17.83
N LYS A 327 -25.98 11.66 -18.67
CA LYS A 327 -27.27 11.03 -19.01
C LYS A 327 -27.17 10.02 -20.16
N ASN A 328 -26.18 10.19 -21.02
CA ASN A 328 -25.99 9.40 -22.23
C ASN A 328 -24.50 9.32 -22.57
N PHE A 329 -24.15 8.51 -23.57
CA PHE A 329 -22.76 8.25 -23.93
C PHE A 329 -22.01 9.52 -24.35
N LYS A 330 -22.65 10.43 -25.10
CA LYS A 330 -22.05 11.69 -25.53
C LYS A 330 -21.68 12.60 -24.35
N GLU A 331 -22.59 12.77 -23.38
CA GLU A 331 -22.29 13.53 -22.17
C GLU A 331 -21.13 12.89 -21.38
N GLY A 332 -21.09 11.56 -21.30
CA GLY A 332 -19.99 10.81 -20.68
C GLY A 332 -18.64 11.04 -21.38
N ILE A 333 -18.64 11.07 -22.72
CA ILE A 333 -17.46 11.42 -23.53
C ILE A 333 -16.98 12.83 -23.19
N GLU A 334 -17.87 13.83 -23.18
CA GLU A 334 -17.53 15.22 -22.88
C GLU A 334 -16.91 15.39 -21.49
N VAL A 335 -17.48 14.74 -20.47
CA VAL A 335 -16.91 14.75 -19.12
C VAL A 335 -15.51 14.13 -19.10
N SER A 336 -15.34 13.02 -19.81
CA SER A 336 -14.07 12.27 -19.87
C SER A 336 -12.97 13.02 -20.61
N ILE A 337 -13.29 13.66 -21.73
CA ILE A 337 -12.37 14.50 -22.50
C ILE A 337 -11.91 15.70 -21.65
N LYS A 338 -12.85 16.41 -21.00
CA LYS A 338 -12.52 17.50 -20.06
C LYS A 338 -11.69 17.03 -18.88
N GLY A 339 -11.88 15.78 -18.47
CA GLY A 339 -11.08 15.13 -17.43
C GLY A 339 -9.67 14.75 -17.85
N GLY A 340 -9.33 14.84 -19.13
CA GLY A 340 -8.02 14.50 -19.68
C GLY A 340 -7.83 13.00 -19.95
N ALA A 341 -8.88 12.31 -20.43
CA ALA A 341 -8.78 10.92 -20.86
C ALA A 341 -7.95 10.75 -22.14
N GLU A 342 -7.16 9.67 -22.19
CA GLU A 342 -6.30 9.31 -23.32
C GLU A 342 -6.95 8.31 -24.27
N ALA A 343 -7.91 7.50 -23.80
CA ALA A 343 -8.78 6.65 -24.60
C ALA A 343 -10.16 6.55 -23.94
N LEU A 344 -11.20 6.29 -24.73
CA LEU A 344 -12.59 6.34 -24.27
C LEU A 344 -13.39 5.18 -24.87
N TYR A 345 -14.31 4.61 -24.10
CA TYR A 345 -15.19 3.56 -24.60
C TYR A 345 -16.59 3.64 -23.98
N SER A 346 -17.58 2.97 -24.59
CA SER A 346 -18.94 2.91 -24.03
C SER A 346 -19.01 2.04 -22.78
N HIS A 347 -19.69 2.50 -21.72
CA HIS A 347 -19.80 1.74 -20.47
C HIS A 347 -20.48 0.38 -20.72
N GLY A 348 -19.81 -0.72 -20.35
CA GLY A 348 -20.24 -2.07 -20.71
C GLY A 348 -21.63 -2.43 -20.22
N GLY A 349 -21.90 -2.23 -18.93
CA GLY A 349 -23.22 -2.56 -18.36
C GLY A 349 -24.37 -1.72 -18.90
N VAL A 350 -24.08 -0.49 -19.36
CA VAL A 350 -25.09 0.37 -20.00
C VAL A 350 -25.37 -0.14 -21.41
N SER A 351 -24.30 -0.42 -22.16
CA SER A 351 -24.38 -0.98 -23.51
C SER A 351 -25.16 -2.31 -23.53
N ASP A 352 -24.84 -3.22 -22.61
CA ASP A 352 -25.52 -4.50 -22.48
C ASP A 352 -27.02 -4.33 -22.16
N SER A 353 -27.37 -3.41 -21.26
CA SER A 353 -28.76 -3.14 -20.86
C SER A 353 -29.57 -2.58 -22.04
N LYS A 354 -28.99 -1.68 -22.82
CA LYS A 354 -29.62 -1.07 -23.99
C LYS A 354 -29.87 -2.07 -25.11
N ILE A 355 -28.85 -2.86 -25.46
CA ILE A 355 -28.99 -3.92 -26.47
C ILE A 355 -29.96 -5.01 -26.02
N PHE A 356 -29.92 -5.42 -24.74
CA PHE A 356 -30.88 -6.41 -24.22
C PHE A 356 -32.34 -5.96 -24.35
N LYS A 357 -32.59 -4.68 -24.12
CA LYS A 357 -33.93 -4.08 -24.25
C LYS A 357 -34.33 -3.78 -25.70
N ASN A 358 -33.49 -4.15 -26.67
CA ASN A 358 -33.69 -3.91 -28.09
C ASN A 358 -33.90 -2.42 -28.42
N ASP A 359 -33.17 -1.53 -27.72
CA ASP A 359 -33.20 -0.10 -27.95
C ASP A 359 -32.40 0.23 -29.23
N LEU A 360 -33.12 0.28 -30.37
CA LEU A 360 -32.50 0.51 -31.68
C LEU A 360 -31.79 1.87 -31.79
N SER A 361 -32.24 2.88 -31.05
CA SER A 361 -31.63 4.22 -31.06
C SER A 361 -30.21 4.23 -30.48
N PHE A 362 -29.86 3.22 -29.69
CA PHE A 362 -28.56 3.11 -29.08
C PHE A 362 -27.44 2.77 -30.09
N MET A 363 -27.76 2.13 -31.20
CA MET A 363 -26.77 1.85 -32.25
C MET A 363 -26.29 3.13 -32.92
N ASP A 364 -27.22 4.04 -33.22
CA ASP A 364 -26.89 5.37 -33.74
C ASP A 364 -26.09 6.17 -32.70
N GLU A 365 -26.51 6.14 -31.43
CA GLU A 365 -25.78 6.79 -30.33
C GLU A 365 -24.34 6.26 -30.20
N LEU A 366 -24.13 4.95 -30.30
CA LEU A 366 -22.81 4.34 -30.28
C LEU A 366 -21.96 4.80 -31.47
N ALA A 367 -22.49 4.73 -32.69
CA ALA A 367 -21.77 5.14 -33.89
C ALA A 367 -21.35 6.62 -33.83
N GLU A 368 -22.29 7.51 -33.47
CA GLU A 368 -22.01 8.93 -33.30
C GLU A 368 -21.02 9.20 -32.15
N GLY A 369 -21.10 8.43 -31.07
CA GLY A 369 -20.17 8.53 -29.94
C GLY A 369 -18.74 8.14 -30.31
N LEU A 370 -18.56 7.07 -31.11
CA LEU A 370 -17.25 6.67 -31.60
C LEU A 370 -16.63 7.76 -32.49
N GLU A 371 -17.41 8.33 -33.41
CA GLU A 371 -16.95 9.43 -34.26
C GLU A 371 -16.63 10.69 -33.45
N LEU A 372 -17.41 10.99 -32.41
CA LEU A 372 -17.13 12.10 -31.49
C LEU A 372 -15.77 11.89 -30.79
N ILE A 373 -15.50 10.69 -30.26
CA ILE A 373 -14.20 10.38 -29.63
C ILE A 373 -13.05 10.55 -30.63
N ARG A 374 -13.22 10.04 -31.86
CA ARG A 374 -12.22 10.17 -32.95
C ARG A 374 -11.99 11.63 -33.34
N SER A 375 -13.02 12.47 -33.31
CA SER A 375 -12.91 13.91 -33.59
C SER A 375 -11.98 14.64 -32.60
N TYR A 376 -11.83 14.11 -31.37
CA TYR A 376 -10.86 14.57 -30.39
C TYR A 376 -9.45 13.96 -30.56
N GLY A 377 -9.24 13.15 -31.60
CA GLY A 377 -7.97 12.46 -31.87
C GLY A 377 -7.67 11.35 -30.86
N LYS A 378 -8.70 10.75 -30.24
CA LYS A 378 -8.56 9.70 -29.23
C LYS A 378 -9.04 8.34 -29.77
N PRO A 379 -8.47 7.21 -29.30
CA PRO A 379 -9.02 5.90 -29.60
C PRO A 379 -10.42 5.72 -29.01
N ALA A 380 -11.33 5.22 -29.83
CA ALA A 380 -12.74 5.01 -29.52
C ALA A 380 -13.07 3.53 -29.37
N GLY A 381 -13.51 3.10 -28.19
CA GLY A 381 -13.81 1.69 -27.90
C GLY A 381 -15.28 1.40 -27.59
N ILE A 382 -15.61 0.11 -27.53
CA ILE A 382 -16.91 -0.36 -27.04
C ILE A 382 -16.69 -1.35 -25.89
N GLY A 383 -17.40 -1.13 -24.78
CA GLY A 383 -17.42 -2.02 -23.65
C GLY A 383 -18.63 -2.96 -23.66
N ALA A 384 -18.45 -4.19 -23.20
CA ALA A 384 -19.54 -5.15 -23.02
C ALA A 384 -19.19 -6.24 -21.99
N HIS A 385 -20.17 -6.74 -21.26
CA HIS A 385 -20.09 -8.02 -20.54
C HIS A 385 -20.63 -9.15 -21.41
N ARG A 386 -21.61 -8.85 -22.27
CA ARG A 386 -22.32 -9.82 -23.11
C ARG A 386 -21.70 -9.88 -24.51
N ILE A 387 -21.64 -11.08 -25.09
CA ILE A 387 -21.10 -11.23 -26.44
C ILE A 387 -22.09 -10.74 -27.50
N GLU A 388 -23.37 -10.77 -27.17
CA GLU A 388 -24.51 -10.28 -27.93
C GLU A 388 -24.37 -8.80 -28.28
N THR A 389 -23.91 -7.98 -27.33
CA THR A 389 -23.64 -6.55 -27.56
C THR A 389 -22.62 -6.35 -28.67
N ILE A 390 -21.54 -7.12 -28.67
CA ILE A 390 -20.49 -7.04 -29.69
C ILE A 390 -20.99 -7.56 -31.02
N LYS A 391 -21.67 -8.72 -31.03
CA LYS A 391 -22.28 -9.29 -32.25
C LYS A 391 -23.22 -8.30 -32.91
N ALA A 392 -24.10 -7.67 -32.13
CA ALA A 392 -25.03 -6.67 -32.62
C ALA A 392 -24.28 -5.48 -33.24
N CYS A 393 -23.22 -4.97 -32.58
CA CYS A 393 -22.41 -3.89 -33.13
C CYS A 393 -21.80 -4.27 -34.49
N VAL A 394 -21.22 -5.47 -34.60
CA VAL A 394 -20.63 -5.99 -35.84
C VAL A 394 -21.68 -6.16 -36.94
N GLU A 395 -22.85 -6.71 -36.62
CA GLU A 395 -23.97 -6.89 -37.55
C GLU A 395 -24.48 -5.55 -38.12
N HIS A 396 -24.43 -4.48 -37.31
CA HIS A 396 -24.79 -3.12 -37.73
C HIS A 396 -23.63 -2.34 -38.35
N GLY A 397 -22.47 -2.97 -38.57
CA GLY A 397 -21.29 -2.34 -39.18
C GLY A 397 -20.58 -1.31 -38.28
N ILE A 398 -20.84 -1.32 -36.97
CA ILE A 398 -20.20 -0.43 -36.00
C ILE A 398 -18.80 -0.98 -35.69
N LYS A 399 -17.77 -0.22 -36.08
CA LYS A 399 -16.36 -0.60 -35.92
C LYS A 399 -15.66 0.31 -34.90
N PRO A 400 -15.29 -0.18 -33.70
CA PRO A 400 -14.46 0.57 -32.77
C PRO A 400 -12.97 0.44 -33.12
N ASP A 401 -12.13 1.21 -32.44
CA ASP A 401 -10.67 1.09 -32.49
C ASP A 401 -10.16 0.00 -31.52
N PHE A 402 -10.96 -0.37 -30.51
CA PHE A 402 -10.69 -1.45 -29.57
C PHE A 402 -11.97 -1.94 -28.86
N TRP A 403 -11.93 -3.15 -28.32
CA TRP A 403 -13.02 -3.74 -27.54
C TRP A 403 -12.62 -3.88 -26.08
N VAL A 404 -13.57 -3.66 -25.16
CA VAL A 404 -13.41 -3.94 -23.71
C VAL A 404 -14.42 -5.00 -23.30
N LYS A 405 -13.97 -6.24 -23.06
CA LYS A 405 -14.86 -7.40 -22.90
C LYS A 405 -14.50 -8.27 -21.70
N THR A 406 -15.50 -8.76 -20.98
CA THR A 406 -15.26 -9.75 -19.93
C THR A 406 -14.74 -11.06 -20.52
N LEU A 407 -13.67 -11.60 -19.95
CA LEU A 407 -13.09 -12.88 -20.39
C LEU A 407 -12.45 -13.62 -19.21
N HIS A 408 -13.11 -14.66 -18.73
CA HIS A 408 -12.62 -15.54 -17.67
C HIS A 408 -13.27 -16.93 -17.78
N THR A 409 -12.61 -17.96 -17.24
CA THR A 409 -13.17 -19.32 -17.12
C THR A 409 -14.26 -19.40 -16.04
N HIS A 410 -15.00 -20.50 -15.96
CA HIS A 410 -15.96 -20.80 -14.89
C HIS A 410 -15.37 -21.71 -13.80
N ASP A 411 -14.06 -21.94 -13.80
CA ASP A 411 -13.35 -22.84 -12.88
C ASP A 411 -13.20 -22.27 -11.45
N TYR A 412 -14.31 -21.85 -10.86
CA TYR A 412 -14.40 -21.40 -9.48
C TYR A 412 -15.78 -21.76 -8.91
N TRP A 413 -15.80 -22.21 -7.66
CA TRP A 413 -16.99 -22.84 -7.05
C TRP A 413 -18.25 -21.97 -7.04
N SER A 414 -18.10 -20.64 -7.02
CA SER A 414 -19.23 -19.71 -7.00
C SER A 414 -19.82 -19.45 -8.39
N ALA A 415 -19.21 -19.95 -9.47
CA ALA A 415 -19.74 -19.80 -10.82
C ALA A 415 -21.05 -20.59 -10.94
N GLN A 416 -22.16 -19.87 -11.05
CA GLN A 416 -23.47 -20.45 -11.38
C GLN A 416 -24.00 -19.70 -12.58
N VAL A 417 -24.04 -20.38 -13.73
CA VAL A 417 -24.58 -19.82 -14.96
C VAL A 417 -26.09 -20.06 -14.96
N ASP A 418 -26.86 -19.00 -14.76
CA ASP A 418 -28.31 -19.03 -14.98
C ASP A 418 -28.63 -18.29 -16.28
N LEU A 419 -28.49 -19.01 -17.41
CA LEU A 419 -28.77 -18.46 -18.74
C LEU A 419 -30.26 -18.12 -18.91
N GLU A 420 -31.14 -18.69 -18.09
CA GLU A 420 -32.59 -18.47 -18.13
C GLU A 420 -33.03 -17.26 -17.27
N ARG A 421 -32.25 -16.85 -16.27
CA ARG A 421 -32.60 -15.74 -15.34
C ARG A 421 -31.79 -14.45 -15.48
N LYS A 422 -31.34 -14.18 -16.71
CA LYS A 422 -30.83 -12.89 -17.22
C LYS A 422 -29.36 -12.64 -16.88
N ASP A 423 -28.54 -12.63 -17.93
CA ASP A 423 -27.15 -12.20 -18.00
C ASP A 423 -26.97 -10.66 -17.98
N VAL A 424 -27.95 -9.96 -17.42
CA VAL A 424 -28.03 -8.50 -17.31
C VAL A 424 -28.20 -8.16 -15.82
N PRO A 425 -27.55 -7.10 -15.29
CA PRO A 425 -27.72 -6.67 -13.91
C PRO A 425 -29.12 -6.08 -13.67
N GLU A 426 -30.12 -6.97 -13.61
CA GLU A 426 -31.52 -6.73 -13.25
C GLU A 426 -31.84 -7.33 -11.87
N PRO A 427 -32.99 -7.01 -11.26
CA PRO A 427 -33.41 -7.63 -10.00
C PRO A 427 -33.37 -9.16 -10.08
N GLY A 428 -32.48 -9.79 -9.30
CA GLY A 428 -32.24 -11.24 -9.29
C GLY A 428 -30.87 -11.67 -9.81
N TRP A 429 -30.11 -10.77 -10.45
CA TRP A 429 -28.73 -11.01 -10.85
C TRP A 429 -27.84 -11.35 -9.66
N ARG A 430 -27.06 -12.42 -9.79
CA ARG A 430 -26.08 -12.85 -8.80
C ARG A 430 -24.72 -12.36 -9.29
N ASP A 431 -24.02 -11.61 -8.45
CA ASP A 431 -22.74 -10.98 -8.79
C ASP A 431 -21.57 -12.00 -8.74
N ASN A 432 -21.76 -13.13 -9.43
CA ASN A 432 -20.91 -14.31 -9.34
C ASN A 432 -20.37 -14.79 -10.71
N ILE A 433 -20.85 -14.22 -11.82
CA ILE A 433 -20.38 -14.52 -13.18
C ILE A 433 -20.41 -13.27 -14.04
N PHE A 434 -19.32 -12.96 -14.75
CA PHE A 434 -19.23 -11.74 -15.57
C PHE A 434 -19.01 -12.04 -17.05
N CYS A 435 -18.47 -13.22 -17.37
CA CYS A 435 -18.36 -13.77 -18.71
C CYS A 435 -19.27 -14.99 -18.82
N ALA A 436 -20.53 -14.79 -19.21
CA ALA A 436 -21.52 -15.87 -19.25
C ALA A 436 -21.22 -16.94 -20.33
N LYS A 437 -20.62 -16.52 -21.44
CA LYS A 437 -20.39 -17.36 -22.64
C LYS A 437 -18.92 -17.28 -23.08
N PRO A 438 -17.98 -17.84 -22.30
CA PRO A 438 -16.55 -17.64 -22.55
C PRO A 438 -16.10 -18.26 -23.87
N GLN A 439 -16.50 -19.50 -24.19
CA GLN A 439 -16.08 -20.13 -25.45
C GLN A 439 -16.62 -19.37 -26.68
N GLU A 440 -17.91 -19.02 -26.68
CA GLU A 440 -18.51 -18.22 -27.76
C GLU A 440 -17.84 -16.84 -27.89
N THR A 441 -17.46 -16.23 -26.77
CA THR A 441 -16.70 -14.98 -26.75
C THR A 441 -15.35 -15.16 -27.43
N ILE A 442 -14.60 -16.21 -27.09
CA ILE A 442 -13.28 -16.52 -27.66
C ILE A 442 -13.38 -16.78 -29.17
N ASP A 443 -14.35 -17.62 -29.57
CA ASP A 443 -14.57 -17.98 -30.97
C ASP A 443 -14.90 -16.75 -31.82
N PHE A 444 -15.69 -15.81 -31.27
CA PHE A 444 -16.04 -14.58 -31.96
C PHE A 444 -14.88 -13.56 -31.97
N MET A 445 -14.19 -13.38 -30.84
CA MET A 445 -12.99 -12.53 -30.72
C MET A 445 -11.92 -12.90 -31.74
N SER A 446 -11.76 -14.19 -32.03
CA SER A 446 -10.76 -14.70 -33.00
C SER A 446 -10.95 -14.17 -34.43
N ARG A 447 -12.16 -13.73 -34.78
CA ARG A 447 -12.54 -13.27 -36.12
C ARG A 447 -12.34 -11.76 -36.32
N LEU A 448 -12.22 -11.01 -35.24
CA LEU A 448 -12.12 -9.56 -35.25
C LEU A 448 -10.67 -9.10 -35.21
N GLU A 449 -10.36 -8.04 -35.96
CA GLU A 449 -9.00 -7.51 -36.09
C GLU A 449 -8.67 -6.46 -35.04
N GLU A 450 -9.68 -5.85 -34.43
CA GLU A 450 -9.50 -4.81 -33.42
C GLU A 450 -8.87 -5.40 -32.15
N PRO A 451 -8.00 -4.64 -31.45
CA PRO A 451 -7.42 -5.07 -30.19
C PRO A 451 -8.45 -5.23 -29.08
N TRP A 452 -8.19 -6.18 -28.17
CA TRP A 452 -9.06 -6.48 -27.04
C TRP A 452 -8.41 -6.18 -25.70
N ILE A 453 -9.13 -5.45 -24.86
CA ILE A 453 -8.85 -5.31 -23.43
C ILE A 453 -9.81 -6.22 -22.66
N ALA A 454 -9.31 -7.34 -22.15
CA ALA A 454 -10.09 -8.24 -21.32
C ALA A 454 -10.20 -7.71 -19.89
N PHE A 455 -11.41 -7.56 -19.35
CA PHE A 455 -11.64 -7.19 -17.95
C PHE A 455 -12.39 -8.29 -17.19
N LYS A 456 -12.46 -8.18 -15.86
CA LYS A 456 -12.98 -9.25 -14.98
C LYS A 456 -12.28 -10.60 -15.19
N THR A 457 -11.01 -10.58 -15.60
CA THR A 457 -10.21 -11.78 -15.85
C THR A 457 -10.10 -12.69 -14.63
N LEU A 458 -10.20 -12.09 -13.43
CA LEU A 458 -10.17 -12.80 -12.15
C LEU A 458 -11.56 -13.10 -11.56
N ALA A 459 -12.63 -12.89 -12.33
CA ALA A 459 -14.02 -13.07 -11.88
C ALA A 459 -14.32 -12.40 -10.52
N ALA A 460 -13.87 -11.15 -10.35
CA ALA A 460 -13.93 -10.40 -9.10
C ALA A 460 -13.25 -11.12 -7.91
N GLY A 461 -12.04 -11.63 -8.13
CA GLY A 461 -11.23 -12.31 -7.13
C GLY A 461 -11.61 -13.77 -6.88
N ALA A 462 -12.45 -14.38 -7.72
CA ALA A 462 -12.78 -15.80 -7.64
C ALA A 462 -11.68 -16.70 -8.22
N LEU A 463 -10.88 -16.17 -9.14
CA LEU A 463 -9.77 -16.85 -9.79
C LEU A 463 -8.44 -16.26 -9.33
N LYS A 464 -7.41 -17.11 -9.28
CA LYS A 464 -6.05 -16.65 -9.04
C LYS A 464 -5.52 -15.87 -10.23
N PRO A 465 -4.62 -14.89 -10.02
CA PRO A 465 -3.98 -14.14 -11.10
C PRO A 465 -3.35 -15.02 -12.17
N GLU A 466 -2.57 -16.04 -11.79
CA GLU A 466 -1.87 -16.93 -12.71
C GLU A 466 -2.81 -17.69 -13.67
N ASP A 467 -3.98 -18.10 -13.18
CA ASP A 467 -4.99 -18.81 -13.98
C ASP A 467 -5.75 -17.84 -14.89
N GLY A 468 -6.22 -16.72 -14.32
CA GLY A 468 -7.03 -15.74 -15.05
C GLY A 468 -6.25 -14.98 -16.12
N PHE A 469 -5.00 -14.59 -15.84
CA PHE A 469 -4.16 -13.88 -16.80
C PHE A 469 -3.76 -14.79 -17.96
N LYS A 470 -3.32 -16.01 -17.65
CA LYS A 470 -3.00 -17.02 -18.67
C LYS A 470 -4.21 -17.30 -19.55
N TYR A 471 -5.38 -17.53 -18.95
CA TYR A 471 -6.62 -17.78 -19.69
C TYR A 471 -6.95 -16.62 -20.64
N ALA A 472 -6.85 -15.38 -20.19
CA ALA A 472 -7.16 -14.22 -21.03
C ALA A 472 -6.17 -14.07 -22.20
N PHE A 473 -4.86 -14.15 -21.94
CA PHE A 473 -3.83 -13.97 -22.98
C PHE A 473 -3.80 -15.11 -24.00
N ASP A 474 -3.90 -16.36 -23.56
CA ASP A 474 -3.91 -17.53 -24.45
C ASP A 474 -5.12 -17.51 -25.38
N ASN A 475 -6.25 -16.99 -24.91
CA ASN A 475 -7.47 -16.89 -25.68
C ASN A 475 -7.65 -15.55 -26.43
N GLY A 476 -6.56 -14.82 -26.65
CA GLY A 476 -6.50 -13.75 -27.65
C GLY A 476 -6.73 -12.32 -27.16
N ALA A 477 -6.82 -12.09 -25.85
CA ALA A 477 -6.80 -10.73 -25.30
C ALA A 477 -5.43 -10.06 -25.57
N ASP A 478 -5.42 -8.81 -26.01
CA ASP A 478 -4.19 -8.06 -26.27
C ASP A 478 -3.70 -7.34 -25.01
N PHE A 479 -4.65 -6.92 -24.17
CA PHE A 479 -4.43 -6.30 -22.88
C PHE A 479 -5.39 -6.92 -21.85
N ILE A 480 -5.03 -6.88 -20.57
CA ILE A 480 -5.91 -7.24 -19.47
C ILE A 480 -6.10 -6.06 -18.53
N CYS A 481 -7.29 -5.87 -18.00
CA CYS A 481 -7.65 -4.86 -17.01
C CYS A 481 -7.96 -5.53 -15.67
N VAL A 482 -7.14 -5.23 -14.67
CA VAL A 482 -7.12 -5.96 -13.39
C VAL A 482 -7.22 -4.99 -12.23
N GLY A 483 -8.27 -5.15 -11.41
CA GLY A 483 -8.38 -4.44 -10.14
C GLY A 483 -7.47 -5.10 -9.11
N MET A 484 -6.55 -4.32 -8.55
CA MET A 484 -5.49 -4.79 -7.65
C MET A 484 -5.33 -3.80 -6.49
N TYR A 485 -5.00 -4.31 -5.30
CA TYR A 485 -4.54 -3.50 -4.16
C TYR A 485 -3.05 -3.19 -4.27
N ASP A 486 -2.57 -2.19 -3.52
CA ASP A 486 -1.14 -1.82 -3.50
C ASP A 486 -0.21 -3.01 -3.23
N PHE A 487 -0.60 -3.87 -2.29
CA PHE A 487 0.15 -5.07 -1.90
C PHE A 487 0.12 -6.20 -2.94
N GLN A 488 -0.70 -6.10 -3.99
CA GLN A 488 -0.78 -7.09 -5.07
C GLN A 488 -0.01 -6.66 -6.32
N ILE A 489 0.27 -5.37 -6.49
CA ILE A 489 0.77 -4.83 -7.77
C ILE A 489 2.04 -5.57 -8.25
N VAL A 490 3.04 -5.73 -7.38
CA VAL A 490 4.31 -6.33 -7.80
C VAL A 490 4.14 -7.81 -8.14
N GLU A 491 3.35 -8.53 -7.33
CA GLU A 491 3.04 -9.94 -7.58
C GLU A 491 2.27 -10.12 -8.89
N ASP A 492 1.20 -9.35 -9.09
CA ASP A 492 0.39 -9.39 -10.32
C ASP A 492 1.24 -9.05 -11.56
N VAL A 493 2.17 -8.10 -11.45
CA VAL A 493 3.10 -7.77 -12.54
C VAL A 493 4.04 -8.93 -12.83
N ASN A 494 4.62 -9.55 -11.80
CA ASN A 494 5.49 -10.72 -11.96
C ASN A 494 4.75 -11.89 -12.60
N ILE A 495 3.50 -12.14 -12.20
CA ILE A 495 2.65 -13.18 -12.79
C ILE A 495 2.32 -12.84 -14.24
N ALA A 496 1.98 -11.58 -14.55
CA ALA A 496 1.72 -11.16 -15.91
C ALA A 496 2.96 -11.35 -16.82
N LEU A 497 4.17 -11.07 -16.33
CA LEU A 497 5.42 -11.33 -17.05
C LEU A 497 5.61 -12.82 -17.33
N ASP A 498 5.40 -13.68 -16.33
CA ASP A 498 5.51 -15.13 -16.49
C ASP A 498 4.48 -15.67 -17.49
N CYS A 499 3.24 -15.16 -17.46
CA CYS A 499 2.18 -15.51 -18.41
C CYS A 499 2.54 -15.05 -19.84
N LEU A 500 3.00 -13.82 -20.01
CA LEU A 500 3.39 -13.28 -21.33
C LEU A 500 4.57 -14.03 -21.93
N ALA A 501 5.53 -14.49 -21.11
CA ALA A 501 6.66 -15.27 -21.58
C ALA A 501 6.29 -16.69 -22.05
N LYS A 502 5.17 -17.23 -21.54
CA LYS A 502 4.69 -18.60 -21.82
C LYS A 502 3.39 -18.63 -22.62
N VAL A 503 2.95 -17.49 -23.12
CA VAL A 503 1.65 -17.33 -23.79
C VAL A 503 1.54 -18.29 -24.97
N ASN A 504 0.45 -19.05 -25.02
CA ASN A 504 0.14 -19.97 -26.10
C ASN A 504 -1.17 -19.54 -26.74
N ARG A 505 -1.09 -18.61 -27.70
CA ARG A 505 -2.25 -18.00 -28.34
C ARG A 505 -2.32 -18.30 -29.82
N SER A 506 -3.53 -18.54 -30.32
CA SER A 506 -3.82 -18.73 -31.75
C SER A 506 -4.07 -17.42 -32.48
N ARG A 507 -4.78 -16.48 -31.83
CA ARG A 507 -5.03 -15.13 -32.35
C ARG A 507 -3.73 -14.32 -32.31
N PRO A 508 -3.28 -13.66 -33.40
CA PRO A 508 -2.10 -12.79 -33.33
C PRO A 508 -2.33 -11.60 -32.40
N TRP A 509 -1.25 -10.97 -31.91
CA TRP A 509 -1.35 -9.70 -31.20
C TRP A 509 -1.86 -8.62 -32.17
N ARG A 510 -2.91 -7.90 -31.77
CA ARG A 510 -3.50 -6.79 -32.53
C ARG A 510 -3.26 -5.43 -31.88
N GLY A 511 -2.76 -5.45 -30.64
CA GLY A 511 -2.28 -4.29 -29.90
C GLY A 511 -0.92 -4.55 -29.29
#